data_AF-A0A7C1PQ43-F1
#
_entry.id   AF-A0A7C1PQ43-F1
#
_cell.length_a   1.000
_cell.length_b   1.000
_cell.length_c   1.000
_cell.angle_alpha   90.00
_cell.angle_beta   90.00
_cell.angle_gamma   90.00
#
_symmetry.space_group_name_H-M   'P 1'
#
loop_
_entity.id
_entity.type
_entity.pdbx_description
1 polymer ?
#
loop_
_entity_poly.entity_id
_entity_poly.type
_entity_poly.pdbx_seq_one_letter_code
_entity_poly.pdbx_strand_id
1 'polypeptide(L)'
;GCKWCAMMDKVLQDTTIKSILDNNTEIDRIDIKGNKITAAGLTGKELAKKYNVRGVPTLIFFDSSKKEIIRIPGALKKEDFRNVLCEYISAYKTAC
;
A
#
# COMPACT_ATOMS: atom_id res chain seq x y z
N GLY A 1 -9.30 -8.98 -14.67
CA GLY A 1 -8.64 -7.73 -14.24
C GLY A 1 -9.39 -7.12 -13.06
N CYS A 2 -8.70 -6.37 -12.19
CA CYS A 2 -9.29 -5.75 -11.00
C CYS A 2 -9.47 -4.24 -11.23
N LYS A 3 -10.72 -3.78 -11.39
CA LYS A 3 -11.05 -2.37 -11.68
C LYS A 3 -10.56 -1.41 -10.58
N TRP A 4 -10.79 -1.77 -9.32
CA TRP A 4 -10.36 -0.96 -8.18
C TRP A 4 -8.84 -0.90 -8.03
N CYS A 5 -8.14 -1.99 -8.37
CA CYS A 5 -6.69 -2.01 -8.39
C CYS A 5 -6.16 -1.02 -9.43
N ALA A 6 -6.72 -1.03 -10.65
CA ALA A 6 -6.34 -0.07 -11.68
C ALA A 6 -6.64 1.39 -11.30
N MET A 7 -7.74 1.64 -10.57
CA MET A 7 -8.03 2.97 -10.03
C MET A 7 -6.96 3.42 -9.03
N MET A 8 -6.59 2.54 -8.10
CA MET A 8 -5.56 2.84 -7.12
C MET A 8 -4.17 3.00 -7.75
N ASP A 9 -3.86 2.21 -8.79
CA ASP A 9 -2.61 2.34 -9.54
C ASP A 9 -2.46 3.74 -10.14
N LYS A 10 -3.55 4.33 -10.64
CA LYS A 10 -3.53 5.72 -11.14
C LYS A 10 -3.21 6.71 -10.02
N VAL A 11 -3.74 6.50 -8.81
CA VAL A 11 -3.44 7.35 -7.65
C VAL A 11 -1.97 7.21 -7.23
N LEU A 12 -1.44 5.99 -7.16
CA LEU A 12 -0.02 5.75 -6.86
C LEU A 12 0.93 6.25 -7.96
N GLN A 13 0.43 6.46 -9.17
CA GLN A 13 1.20 6.97 -10.29
C GLN A 13 1.20 8.50 -10.41
N ASP A 14 0.29 9.18 -9.71
CA ASP A 14 0.21 10.63 -9.65
C ASP A 14 1.50 11.22 -9.08
N THR A 15 1.98 12.32 -9.68
CA THR A 15 3.28 12.91 -9.36
C THR A 15 3.35 13.43 -7.93
N THR A 16 2.26 13.99 -7.40
CA THR A 16 2.19 14.49 -6.02
C THR A 16 2.25 13.34 -5.02
N ILE A 17 1.57 12.22 -5.32
CA ILE A 17 1.58 11.04 -4.46
C ILE A 17 2.95 10.35 -4.52
N LYS A 18 3.51 10.18 -5.71
CA LYS A 18 4.87 9.64 -5.88
C LYS A 18 5.91 10.43 -5.10
N SER A 19 5.87 11.77 -5.16
CA SER A 19 6.84 12.58 -4.42
C SER A 19 6.79 12.38 -2.90
N ILE A 20 5.62 12.01 -2.35
CA ILE A 20 5.48 11.69 -0.92
C ILE A 20 6.10 10.31 -0.61
N LEU A 21 5.95 9.34 -1.52
CA LEU A 21 6.36 7.95 -1.34
C LEU A 21 7.85 7.69 -1.70
N ASP A 22 8.33 8.23 -2.82
CA ASP A 22 9.58 7.81 -3.50
C ASP A 22 10.84 7.88 -2.62
N ASN A 23 10.89 8.77 -1.64
CA ASN A 23 12.06 8.94 -0.77
C ASN A 23 11.93 8.27 0.60
N ASN A 24 10.74 7.75 0.92
CA ASN A 24 10.42 7.30 2.27
C ASN A 24 9.82 5.90 2.34
N THR A 25 9.48 5.29 1.20
CA THR A 25 8.74 4.02 1.15
C THR A 25 9.33 3.07 0.13
N GLU A 26 9.67 1.86 0.58
CA GLU A 26 9.84 0.72 -0.32
C GLU A 26 8.46 0.11 -0.60
N ILE A 27 8.08 0.02 -1.89
CA ILE A 27 6.75 -0.45 -2.30
C ILE A 27 6.86 -1.84 -2.93
N ASP A 28 6.35 -2.84 -2.22
CA ASP A 28 6.19 -4.19 -2.75
C ASP A 28 4.77 -4.45 -3.25
N ARG A 29 4.64 -4.79 -4.53
CA ARG A 29 3.36 -5.17 -5.13
C ARG A 29 3.16 -6.69 -5.09
N ILE A 30 2.16 -7.13 -4.34
CA ILE A 30 1.87 -8.55 -4.14
C ILE A 30 0.62 -8.99 -4.90
N ASP A 31 0.74 -10.01 -5.75
CA ASP A 31 -0.40 -10.75 -6.27
C ASP A 31 -0.91 -11.72 -5.20
N ILE A 32 -2.01 -11.38 -4.53
CA ILE A 32 -2.60 -12.18 -3.45
C ILE A 32 -3.12 -13.56 -3.89
N LYS A 33 -3.27 -13.80 -5.19
CA LYS A 33 -3.63 -15.11 -5.76
C LYS A 33 -2.42 -15.86 -6.30
N GLY A 34 -1.25 -15.22 -6.30
CA GLY A 34 -0.01 -15.78 -6.82
C GLY A 34 0.60 -16.83 -5.89
N ASN A 35 1.25 -17.82 -6.49
CA ASN A 35 2.04 -18.84 -5.78
C ASN A 35 3.55 -18.54 -5.79
N LYS A 36 3.97 -17.38 -6.32
CA LYS A 36 5.37 -16.98 -6.34
C LYS A 36 5.78 -16.54 -4.93
N ILE A 37 6.92 -17.05 -4.45
CA ILE A 37 7.52 -16.63 -3.19
C ILE A 37 8.00 -15.18 -3.30
N THR A 38 7.61 -14.38 -2.32
CA THR A 38 7.98 -12.97 -2.19
C THR A 38 9.27 -12.81 -1.39
N ALA A 39 9.80 -11.59 -1.30
CA ALA A 39 10.95 -11.29 -0.44
C ALA A 39 10.70 -11.63 1.05
N ALA A 40 9.44 -11.68 1.48
CA ALA A 40 9.05 -12.10 2.81
C ALA A 40 9.10 -13.63 3.04
N GLY A 41 9.55 -14.41 2.05
CA GLY A 41 9.63 -15.88 2.12
C GLY A 41 8.28 -16.60 2.04
N LEU A 42 7.20 -15.86 1.78
CA LEU A 42 5.83 -16.36 1.69
C LEU A 42 5.27 -16.09 0.30
N THR A 43 4.35 -16.94 -0.17
CA THR A 43 3.55 -16.66 -1.37
C THR A 43 2.57 -15.51 -1.12
N GLY A 44 2.07 -14.90 -2.19
CA GLY A 44 1.02 -13.89 -2.07
C GLY A 44 -0.25 -14.40 -1.38
N LYS A 45 -0.63 -15.67 -1.61
CA LYS A 45 -1.75 -16.32 -0.90
C LYS A 45 -1.51 -16.42 0.61
N GLU A 46 -0.31 -16.82 1.01
CA GLU A 46 0.06 -16.94 2.43
C GLU A 46 0.12 -15.59 3.10
N LEU A 47 0.66 -14.56 2.43
CA LEU A 47 0.64 -13.19 2.93
C LEU A 47 -0.79 -12.66 3.09
N ALA A 48 -1.66 -12.90 2.11
CA ALA A 48 -3.05 -12.48 2.18
C ALA A 48 -3.77 -13.13 3.37
N LYS A 49 -3.51 -14.43 3.64
CA LYS A 49 -4.04 -15.12 4.83
C LYS A 49 -3.43 -14.56 6.12
N LYS A 50 -2.11 -14.42 6.18
CA LYS A 50 -1.37 -13.92 7.35
C LYS A 50 -1.84 -12.54 7.78
N TYR A 51 -2.04 -11.64 6.83
CA TYR A 51 -2.50 -10.28 7.09
C TYR A 51 -4.02 -10.13 7.00
N ASN A 52 -4.80 -11.21 6.85
CA ASN A 52 -6.27 -11.17 6.73
C ASN A 52 -6.76 -10.17 5.65
N VAL A 53 -6.11 -10.17 4.47
CA VAL A 53 -6.52 -9.37 3.32
C VAL A 53 -7.72 -10.03 2.65
N ARG A 54 -8.88 -9.38 2.73
CA ARG A 54 -10.16 -9.93 2.24
C ARG A 54 -10.60 -9.36 0.88
N GLY A 55 -9.93 -8.31 0.41
CA GLY A 55 -10.28 -7.61 -0.82
C GLY A 55 -9.09 -6.89 -1.43
N VAL A 56 -9.20 -6.55 -2.71
CA VAL A 56 -8.16 -5.82 -3.45
C VAL A 56 -8.72 -4.54 -4.09
N PRO A 57 -7.91 -3.47 -4.15
CA PRO A 57 -6.57 -3.34 -3.55
C PRO A 57 -6.66 -3.26 -2.02
N THR A 58 -5.59 -3.66 -1.33
CA THR A 58 -5.37 -3.37 0.09
C THR A 58 -3.93 -2.90 0.22
N LEU A 59 -3.74 -1.71 0.79
CA LEU A 59 -2.41 -1.17 1.09
C LEU A 59 -2.17 -1.31 2.60
N ILE A 60 -0.99 -1.76 2.98
CA ILE A 60 -0.57 -1.89 4.37
C ILE A 60 0.79 -1.23 4.49
N PHE A 61 0.89 -0.23 5.37
CA PHE A 61 2.13 0.48 5.66
C PHE A 61 2.72 -0.08 6.94
N PHE A 62 4.02 -0.34 6.92
CA PHE A 62 4.78 -0.79 8.06
C PHE A 62 5.87 0.24 8.39
N ASP A 63 6.24 0.34 9.67
CA ASP A 63 7.44 1.06 10.07
C ASP A 63 8.70 0.22 9.82
N SER A 64 9.88 0.79 10.08
CA SER A 64 11.17 0.11 9.96
C SER A 64 11.33 -1.08 10.91
N SER A 65 10.50 -1.18 11.96
CA SER A 65 10.43 -2.31 12.89
C SER A 65 9.41 -3.37 12.46
N LYS A 66 8.87 -3.27 11.24
CA LYS A 66 7.86 -4.17 10.65
C LYS A 66 6.52 -4.16 11.39
N LYS A 67 6.22 -3.10 12.15
CA LYS A 67 4.92 -2.91 12.79
C LYS A 67 3.97 -2.20 11.83
N GLU A 68 2.75 -2.71 11.72
CA GLU A 68 1.70 -2.07 10.90
C GLU A 68 1.37 -0.68 11.47
N ILE A 69 1.50 0.36 10.63
CA ILE A 69 1.14 1.74 10.96
C ILE A 69 -0.34 1.96 10.61
N ILE A 70 -0.69 1.69 9.34
CA ILE A 70 -2.02 1.88 8.81
C ILE A 70 -2.31 0.88 7.69
N ARG A 71 -3.59 0.54 7.55
CA ARG A 71 -4.13 -0.29 6.49
C ARG A 71 -5.30 0.41 5.81
N ILE A 72 -5.27 0.41 4.48
CA ILE A 72 -6.28 1.03 3.63
C ILE A 72 -6.94 -0.08 2.80
N PRO A 73 -8.13 -0.56 3.21
CA PRO A 73 -8.90 -1.49 2.40
C PRO A 73 -9.59 -0.75 1.25
N GLY A 74 -9.36 -1.19 0.02
CA GLY A 74 -9.97 -0.61 -1.18
C GLY A 74 -9.18 0.54 -1.80
N ALA A 75 -9.74 1.08 -2.88
CA ALA A 75 -9.16 2.21 -3.59
C ALA A 75 -9.71 3.53 -3.03
N LEU A 76 -8.85 4.53 -2.90
CA LEU A 76 -9.21 5.89 -2.51
C LEU A 76 -9.08 6.84 -3.70
N LYS A 77 -9.68 8.02 -3.60
CA LYS A 77 -9.33 9.14 -4.50
C LYS A 77 -7.99 9.74 -4.07
N LYS A 78 -7.35 10.49 -4.96
CA LYS A 78 -6.04 11.13 -4.72
C LYS A 78 -6.01 11.93 -3.41
N GLU A 79 -6.97 12.83 -3.21
CA GLU A 79 -6.99 13.70 -2.03
C GLU A 79 -7.23 12.91 -0.73
N ASP A 80 -8.15 11.95 -0.75
CA ASP A 80 -8.41 11.09 0.41
C ASP A 80 -7.15 10.28 0.76
N PHE A 81 -6.47 9.73 -0.25
CA PHE A 81 -5.22 9.00 -0.05
C PHE A 81 -4.12 9.90 0.52
N ARG A 82 -3.92 11.10 -0.03
CA ARG A 82 -2.97 12.08 0.49
C ARG A 82 -3.27 12.41 1.95
N ASN A 83 -4.52 12.71 2.29
CA ASN A 83 -4.90 13.07 3.65
C ASN A 83 -4.60 11.94 4.64
N VAL A 84 -4.93 10.69 4.28
CA VAL A 84 -4.60 9.52 5.10
C VAL A 84 -3.08 9.38 5.31
N LEU A 85 -2.28 9.56 4.25
CA LEU A 85 -0.82 9.53 4.36
C LEU A 85 -0.29 10.60 5.33
N CYS A 86 -0.76 11.85 5.18
CA CYS A 86 -0.33 12.98 6.00
C CYS A 86 -0.74 12.85 7.48
N GLU A 87 -1.92 12.32 7.74
CA GLU A 87 -2.47 12.22 9.09
C GLU A 87 -1.79 11.11 9.89
N TYR A 88 -1.61 9.94 9.29
CA TYR A 88 -1.23 8.72 10.00
C TYR A 88 0.25 8.36 9.92
N ILE A 89 0.98 8.84 8.91
CA ILE A 89 2.39 8.50 8.73
C ILE A 89 3.24 9.72 9.06
N SER A 90 3.81 9.74 10.27
CA SER A 90 4.56 10.89 10.79
C SER A 90 5.71 11.33 9.87
N ALA A 91 6.36 10.38 9.19
CA ALA A 91 7.44 10.66 8.24
C ALA A 91 6.98 11.50 7.04
N TYR A 92 5.68 11.50 6.71
CA TYR A 92 5.15 12.20 5.54
C TYR A 92 4.58 13.58 5.87
N LYS A 93 4.48 13.95 7.15
CA LYS A 93 3.89 15.22 7.58
C LYS A 93 4.56 16.47 6.98
N THR A 94 5.84 16.41 6.65
CA THR A 94 6.62 17.52 6.05
C THR A 94 6.53 17.55 4.52
N ALA A 95 6.14 16.46 3.88
CA ALA A 95 5.83 16.40 2.45
C ALA A 95 4.38 16.83 2.16
N CYS A 96 3.63 17.08 3.23
CA CYS A 96 2.31 17.65 3.24
C CYS A 96 2.38 19.12 3.68
#